data_AF-A0A0G0DC66-F1
#
_entry.id   AF-A0A0G0DC66-F1
#
_cell.length_a   1.000
_cell.length_b   1.000
_cell.length_c   1.000
_cell.angle_alpha   90.00
_cell.angle_beta   90.00
_cell.angle_gamma   90.00
#
_symmetry.space_group_name_H-M   'P 1'
#
loop_
_entity.id
_entity.type
_entity.pdbx_description
1 polymer ?
#
loop_
_entity_poly.entity_id
_entity_poly.type
_entity_poly.pdbx_seq_one_letter_code
_entity_poly.pdbx_strand_id
1 'polypeptide(L)'
;MGLIIGEKITVENILYGTLVHSGNDAAFVLADNYGYYKFVDLMNKKARDLGMKNSYFSNPNGLDSGTQHSTAFDLSLAARELLKNPYLSKIVSTKEISISDVDFKYFHQLTNVNKLLGEIQGLGGLKTGYTENAGENLVSFYKKNGHQFVIVILKSLDRFNDTKNIITWIEANVGYINPRY
;
A
#
# COMPACT_ATOMS: atom_id res chain seq x y z
N MET A 1 7.78 1.54 12.96
CA MET A 1 6.73 1.85 13.94
C MET A 1 7.33 2.13 15.30
N GLY A 2 8.48 1.52 15.63
CA GLY A 2 9.11 1.64 16.94
C GLY A 2 8.57 0.60 17.91
N LEU A 3 8.23 -0.60 17.42
CA LEU A 3 7.71 -1.69 18.26
C LEU A 3 8.70 -2.05 19.37
N ILE A 4 8.17 -2.35 20.56
CA ILE A 4 8.98 -2.62 21.76
C ILE A 4 9.01 -4.12 22.04
N ILE A 5 10.17 -4.64 22.47
CA ILE A 5 10.31 -6.05 22.84
C ILE A 5 9.34 -6.39 23.99
N GLY A 6 8.55 -7.44 23.80
CA GLY A 6 7.54 -7.89 24.77
C GLY A 6 6.19 -7.17 24.65
N GLU A 7 6.07 -6.19 23.75
CA GLU A 7 4.79 -5.58 23.40
C GLU A 7 3.82 -6.60 22.81
N LYS A 8 2.56 -6.57 23.24
CA LYS A 8 1.49 -7.41 22.72
C LYS A 8 0.53 -6.55 21.93
N ILE A 9 0.54 -6.68 20.61
CA ILE A 9 -0.22 -5.80 19.72
C ILE A 9 -1.11 -6.62 18.79
N THR A 10 -2.28 -6.09 18.45
CA THR A 10 -3.23 -6.79 17.58
C THR A 10 -2.76 -6.81 16.12
N VAL A 11 -3.19 -7.81 15.36
CA VAL A 11 -2.92 -7.88 13.91
C VAL A 11 -3.46 -6.65 13.18
N GLU A 12 -4.61 -6.13 13.59
CA GLU A 12 -5.18 -4.89 13.04
C GLU A 12 -4.21 -3.71 13.20
N ASN A 13 -3.65 -3.52 14.40
CA ASN A 13 -2.72 -2.43 14.68
C ASN A 13 -1.38 -2.61 13.93
N ILE A 14 -0.92 -3.86 13.76
CA ILE A 14 0.22 -4.17 12.88
C ILE A 14 -0.08 -3.83 11.41
N LEU A 15 -1.30 -4.08 10.92
CA LEU A 15 -1.70 -3.70 9.56
C LEU A 15 -1.73 -2.19 9.38
N TYR A 16 -2.22 -1.42 10.36
CA TYR A 16 -2.11 0.04 10.35
C TYR A 16 -0.63 0.48 10.30
N GLY A 17 0.23 -0.08 11.16
CA GLY A 17 1.66 0.19 11.16
C GLY A 17 2.32 -0.07 9.81
N THR A 18 1.97 -1.19 9.18
CA THR A 18 2.52 -1.62 7.89
C THR A 18 2.04 -0.73 6.74
N LEU A 19 0.73 -0.47 6.66
CA LEU A 19 0.11 0.17 5.50
C LEU A 19 0.09 1.70 5.57
N VAL A 20 -0.09 2.29 6.77
CA VAL A 20 -0.11 3.75 6.96
C VAL A 20 1.31 4.29 7.09
N HIS A 21 2.12 3.69 7.97
CA HIS A 21 3.42 4.24 8.35
C HIS A 21 4.62 3.57 7.66
N SER A 22 4.40 2.52 6.86
CA SER A 22 5.49 1.74 6.25
C SER A 22 6.43 1.12 7.28
N GLY A 23 5.92 0.70 8.44
CA GLY A 23 6.74 0.09 9.49
C GLY A 23 7.36 -1.24 9.04
N ASN A 24 8.66 -1.25 8.77
CA ASN A 24 9.39 -2.48 8.44
C ASN A 24 9.35 -3.49 9.60
N ASP A 25 9.48 -3.02 10.84
CA ASP A 25 9.30 -3.79 12.06
C ASP A 25 7.92 -4.45 12.14
N ALA A 26 6.85 -3.72 11.82
CA ALA A 26 5.50 -4.27 11.76
C ALA A 26 5.37 -5.35 10.67
N ALA A 27 5.97 -5.15 9.50
CA ALA A 27 5.99 -6.14 8.43
C ALA A 27 6.76 -7.42 8.81
N PHE A 28 7.88 -7.30 9.51
CA PHE A 28 8.63 -8.43 10.05
C PHE A 28 7.83 -9.18 11.11
N VAL A 29 7.23 -8.48 12.09
CA VAL A 29 6.40 -9.10 13.12
C VAL A 29 5.23 -9.88 12.51
N LEU A 30 4.59 -9.33 11.47
CA LEU A 30 3.53 -10.02 10.75
C LEU A 30 4.04 -11.31 10.08
N ALA A 31 5.21 -11.25 9.43
CA ALA A 31 5.81 -12.41 8.76
C ALA A 31 6.29 -13.48 9.75
N ASP A 32 6.98 -13.09 10.81
CA ASP A 32 7.54 -13.97 11.82
C ASP A 32 6.44 -14.72 12.59
N ASN A 33 5.32 -14.05 12.87
CA ASN A 33 4.17 -14.69 13.52
C ASN A 33 3.56 -15.84 12.70
N TYR A 34 3.71 -15.82 11.37
CA TYR A 34 3.31 -16.92 10.48
C TYR A 34 4.47 -17.87 10.12
N GLY A 35 5.70 -17.52 10.52
CA GLY A 35 6.96 -18.08 10.05
C GLY A 35 7.47 -17.35 8.81
N TYR A 36 8.61 -16.67 8.92
CA TYR A 36 9.16 -15.75 7.90
C TYR A 36 9.14 -16.33 6.47
N TYR A 37 9.79 -17.47 6.25
CA TYR A 37 9.88 -18.09 4.92
C TYR A 37 8.51 -18.54 4.40
N LYS A 38 7.67 -19.10 5.29
CA LYS A 38 6.30 -19.49 4.94
C LYS A 38 5.46 -18.27 4.53
N PHE A 39 5.65 -17.13 5.18
CA PHE A 39 4.99 -15.89 4.82
C PHE A 39 5.43 -15.41 3.42
N VAL A 40 6.73 -15.43 3.13
CA VAL A 40 7.27 -15.10 1.79
C VAL A 40 6.73 -16.05 0.71
N ASP A 41 6.62 -17.35 1.01
CA ASP A 41 5.99 -18.32 0.09
C ASP A 41 4.51 -18.00 -0.16
N LEU A 42 3.77 -17.60 0.88
CA LEU A 42 2.38 -17.17 0.77
C LEU A 42 2.23 -15.87 -0.03
N MET A 43 3.16 -14.92 0.09
CA MET A 43 3.18 -13.71 -0.74
C MET A 43 3.31 -14.07 -2.22
N ASN A 44 4.26 -14.92 -2.57
CA ASN A 44 4.47 -15.36 -3.96
C ASN A 44 3.33 -16.25 -4.46
N LYS A 45 2.74 -17.08 -3.59
CA LYS A 45 1.53 -17.83 -3.95
C LYS A 45 0.39 -16.88 -4.27
N LYS A 46 0.13 -15.87 -3.43
CA LYS A 46 -0.90 -14.86 -3.69
C LYS A 46 -0.61 -14.09 -4.98
N ALA A 47 0.64 -13.73 -5.24
CA ALA A 47 1.04 -13.08 -6.50
C ALA A 47 0.63 -13.91 -7.72
N ARG A 48 0.94 -15.23 -7.71
CA ARG A 48 0.52 -16.16 -8.77
C ARG A 48 -1.00 -16.27 -8.89
N ASP A 49 -1.71 -16.39 -7.77
CA ASP A 49 -3.18 -16.48 -7.74
C ASP A 49 -3.84 -15.22 -8.34
N LEU A 50 -3.19 -14.06 -8.21
CA LEU A 50 -3.64 -12.79 -8.79
C LEU A 50 -3.21 -12.59 -10.25
N GLY A 51 -2.39 -13.47 -10.81
CA GLY A 51 -1.85 -13.35 -12.16
C GLY A 51 -0.71 -12.36 -12.28
N MET A 52 0.00 -12.05 -11.18
CA MET A 52 1.18 -11.18 -11.16
C MET A 52 2.39 -11.92 -11.73
N LYS A 53 2.45 -12.06 -13.06
CA LYS A 53 3.40 -12.96 -13.75
C LYS A 53 4.84 -12.45 -13.78
N ASN A 54 5.05 -11.17 -13.53
CA ASN A 54 6.35 -10.51 -13.56
C ASN A 54 6.70 -9.93 -12.17
N SER A 55 6.28 -10.64 -11.12
CA SER A 55 6.56 -10.27 -9.73
C SER A 55 7.18 -11.43 -8.97
N TYR A 56 8.16 -11.11 -8.13
CA TYR A 56 8.71 -11.99 -7.12
C TYR A 56 9.02 -11.19 -5.86
N PHE A 57 8.58 -11.72 -4.71
CA PHE A 57 8.78 -11.11 -3.40
C PHE A 57 9.76 -11.95 -2.59
N SER A 58 10.83 -11.35 -2.09
CA SER A 58 11.84 -12.04 -1.27
C SER A 58 11.73 -11.73 0.22
N ASN A 59 11.04 -10.64 0.56
CA ASN A 59 10.90 -10.13 1.91
C ASN A 59 9.53 -9.43 2.07
N PRO A 60 9.03 -9.24 3.31
CA PRO A 60 7.72 -8.66 3.55
C PRO A 60 7.69 -7.12 3.50
N ASN A 61 8.85 -6.45 3.45
CA ASN A 61 8.97 -5.02 3.72
C ASN A 61 9.41 -4.17 2.51
N GLY A 62 9.83 -4.79 1.40
CA GLY A 62 10.22 -4.06 0.20
C GLY A 62 11.67 -3.57 0.18
N LEU A 63 12.50 -3.91 1.17
CA LEU A 63 13.93 -3.59 1.14
C LEU A 63 14.61 -4.28 -0.05
N ASP A 64 15.66 -3.65 -0.56
CA ASP A 64 16.38 -4.14 -1.74
C ASP A 64 16.89 -5.57 -1.52
N SER A 65 16.61 -6.42 -2.50
CA SER A 65 17.18 -7.76 -2.60
C SER A 65 17.42 -8.07 -4.08
N GLY A 66 18.44 -8.86 -4.38
CA GLY A 66 18.84 -9.11 -5.77
C GLY A 66 17.78 -9.80 -6.66
N THR A 67 16.72 -10.36 -6.07
CA THR A 67 15.67 -11.08 -6.80
C THR A 67 14.29 -10.44 -6.72
N GLN A 68 14.07 -9.48 -5.80
CA GLN A 68 12.77 -8.86 -5.61
C GLN A 68 12.44 -7.88 -6.73
N HIS A 69 11.30 -8.07 -7.38
CA HIS A 69 10.85 -7.21 -8.46
C HIS A 69 9.33 -7.30 -8.64
N SER A 70 8.78 -6.31 -9.34
CA SER A 70 7.39 -6.27 -9.77
C SER A 70 7.24 -5.34 -10.96
N THR A 71 6.02 -5.23 -11.51
CA THR A 71 5.69 -4.29 -12.58
C THR A 71 4.51 -3.41 -12.18
N ALA A 72 4.33 -2.27 -12.87
CA ALA A 72 3.19 -1.39 -12.62
C ALA A 72 1.86 -2.12 -12.82
N PHE A 73 1.78 -2.97 -13.86
CA PHE A 73 0.60 -3.79 -14.14
C PHE A 73 0.33 -4.78 -13.01
N ASP A 74 1.32 -5.54 -12.57
CA ASP A 74 1.12 -6.56 -11.53
C ASP A 74 0.72 -5.93 -10.18
N LEU A 75 1.34 -4.81 -9.81
CA LEU A 75 0.94 -4.06 -8.61
C LEU A 75 -0.48 -3.50 -8.70
N SER A 76 -0.96 -3.17 -9.92
CA SER A 76 -2.36 -2.77 -10.11
C SER A 76 -3.34 -3.91 -9.84
N LEU A 77 -2.94 -5.17 -10.08
CA LEU A 77 -3.75 -6.34 -9.75
C LEU A 77 -3.83 -6.54 -8.24
N ALA A 78 -2.71 -6.42 -7.53
CA ALA A 78 -2.66 -6.47 -6.07
C ALA A 78 -3.49 -5.35 -5.43
N ALA A 79 -3.35 -4.12 -5.93
CA ALA A 79 -4.15 -2.97 -5.52
C ALA A 79 -5.65 -3.23 -5.68
N ARG A 80 -6.06 -3.71 -6.85
CA ARG A 80 -7.46 -4.03 -7.14
C ARG A 80 -8.01 -5.10 -6.20
N GLU A 81 -7.22 -6.12 -5.87
CA GLU A 81 -7.64 -7.15 -4.91
C GLU A 81 -7.77 -6.59 -3.49
N LEU A 82 -6.79 -5.82 -3.01
CA LEU A 82 -6.81 -5.21 -1.69
C LEU A 82 -8.06 -4.34 -1.50
N LEU A 83 -8.40 -3.53 -2.50
CA LEU A 83 -9.54 -2.61 -2.46
C LEU A 83 -10.91 -3.30 -2.46
N LYS A 84 -11.00 -4.60 -2.75
CA LYS A 84 -12.25 -5.36 -2.55
C LYS A 84 -12.57 -5.58 -1.07
N ASN A 85 -11.55 -5.54 -0.21
CA ASN A 85 -11.74 -5.68 1.23
C ASN A 85 -11.99 -4.29 1.85
N PRO A 86 -13.21 -4.01 2.37
CA PRO A 86 -13.53 -2.69 2.91
C PRO A 86 -12.68 -2.33 4.14
N TYR A 87 -12.21 -3.31 4.90
CA TYR A 87 -11.35 -3.11 6.05
C TYR A 87 -9.96 -2.62 5.62
N LEU A 88 -9.34 -3.29 4.65
CA LEU A 88 -8.04 -2.88 4.10
C LEU A 88 -8.15 -1.54 3.36
N SER A 89 -9.23 -1.35 2.60
CA SER A 89 -9.51 -0.07 1.92
C SER A 89 -9.62 1.09 2.91
N LYS A 90 -10.19 0.86 4.10
CA LYS A 90 -10.23 1.86 5.17
C LYS A 90 -8.83 2.18 5.68
N ILE A 91 -8.03 1.16 6.03
CA ILE A 91 -6.68 1.32 6.57
C ILE A 91 -5.80 2.17 5.64
N VAL A 92 -5.75 1.84 4.34
CA VAL A 92 -4.89 2.56 3.38
C VAL A 92 -5.35 3.99 3.11
N SER A 93 -6.61 4.31 3.44
CA SER A 93 -7.19 5.66 3.34
C SER A 93 -7.05 6.47 4.63
N THR A 94 -6.47 5.90 5.69
CA THR A 94 -6.25 6.58 6.96
C THR A 94 -5.10 7.56 6.84
N LYS A 95 -5.35 8.85 7.10
CA LYS A 95 -4.33 9.91 7.09
C LYS A 95 -3.44 9.87 8.31
N GLU A 96 -4.03 9.65 9.47
CA GLU A 96 -3.33 9.53 10.74
C GLU A 96 -4.15 8.68 11.70
N ILE A 97 -3.47 7.97 12.60
CA ILE A 97 -4.11 7.17 13.64
C ILE A 97 -3.16 7.01 14.84
N SER A 98 -3.73 7.00 16.03
CA SER A 98 -3.07 6.53 17.24
C SER A 98 -3.49 5.09 17.49
N ILE A 99 -2.53 4.19 17.65
CA ILE A 99 -2.77 2.80 18.04
C ILE A 99 -2.02 2.49 19.32
N SER A 100 -2.49 1.49 20.06
CA SER A 100 -1.82 1.00 21.26
C SER A 100 -1.56 -0.51 21.20
N ASP A 101 -0.74 -0.99 22.12
CA ASP A 101 -0.71 -2.39 22.50
C ASP A 101 -2.01 -2.77 23.27
N VAL A 102 -2.21 -4.07 23.50
CA VAL A 102 -3.44 -4.61 24.12
C VAL A 102 -3.61 -4.18 25.58
N ASP A 103 -2.49 -3.90 26.26
CA ASP A 103 -2.46 -3.51 27.66
C ASP A 103 -2.45 -1.97 27.84
N PHE A 104 -2.56 -1.19 26.74
CA PHE A 104 -2.51 0.28 26.73
C PHE A 104 -1.26 0.89 27.41
N LYS A 105 -0.13 0.19 27.33
CA LYS A 105 1.15 0.62 27.89
C LYS A 105 1.97 1.40 26.87
N TYR A 106 1.87 1.05 25.60
CA TYR A 106 2.63 1.65 24.52
C TYR A 106 1.68 2.20 23.45
N PHE A 107 1.96 3.43 22.99
CA PHE A 107 1.16 4.12 21.98
C PHE A 107 2.05 4.52 20.80
N HIS A 108 1.55 4.32 19.59
CA HIS A 108 2.23 4.65 18.35
C HIS A 108 1.40 5.62 17.53
N GLN A 109 1.95 6.81 17.27
CA GLN A 109 1.36 7.79 16.36
C GLN A 109 1.79 7.45 14.93
N LEU A 110 0.83 7.08 14.10
CA LEU A 110 1.06 6.71 12.71
C LEU A 110 0.51 7.80 11.80
N THR A 111 1.37 8.43 11.03
CA THR A 111 0.98 9.33 9.95
C THR A 111 1.23 8.68 8.60
N ASN A 112 0.29 8.84 7.68
CA ASN A 112 0.40 8.32 6.34
C ASN A 112 1.53 9.03 5.59
N VAL A 113 2.43 8.24 5.04
CA VAL A 113 3.57 8.75 4.26
C VAL A 113 3.16 9.25 2.87
N ASN A 114 1.95 8.97 2.41
CA ASN A 114 1.39 9.54 1.18
C ASN A 114 0.86 10.98 1.41
N LYS A 115 1.62 11.96 0.94
CA LYS A 115 1.30 13.40 1.11
C LYS A 115 0.04 13.85 0.37
N LEU A 116 -0.38 13.13 -0.67
CA LEU A 116 -1.56 13.48 -1.45
C LEU A 116 -2.88 13.18 -0.73
N LEU A 117 -2.83 12.38 0.33
CA LEU A 117 -4.02 11.94 1.06
C LEU A 117 -4.65 13.13 1.80
N GLY A 118 -5.87 13.49 1.41
CA GLY A 118 -6.58 14.67 1.90
C GLY A 118 -6.17 15.98 1.21
N GLU A 119 -5.18 15.97 0.30
CA GLU A 119 -4.87 17.09 -0.59
C GLU A 119 -5.74 17.04 -1.85
N ILE A 120 -5.94 15.85 -2.42
CA ILE A 120 -6.75 15.64 -3.62
C ILE A 120 -8.04 14.92 -3.22
N GLN A 121 -9.19 15.56 -3.48
CA GLN A 121 -10.49 14.96 -3.22
C GLN A 121 -10.67 13.67 -4.04
N GLY A 122 -11.14 12.61 -3.39
CA GLY A 122 -11.35 11.31 -4.03
C GLY A 122 -10.09 10.46 -4.18
N LEU A 123 -8.90 11.00 -3.90
CA LEU A 123 -7.68 10.21 -3.83
C LEU A 123 -7.57 9.49 -2.48
N GLY A 124 -7.32 8.19 -2.54
CA GLY A 124 -6.87 7.39 -1.40
C GLY A 124 -5.51 6.76 -1.68
N GLY A 125 -4.72 6.59 -0.63
CA GLY A 125 -3.45 5.89 -0.73
C GLY A 125 -3.66 4.39 -0.81
N LEU A 126 -2.68 3.70 -1.38
CA LEU A 126 -2.41 2.29 -1.06
C LEU A 126 -1.07 2.20 -0.36
N LYS A 127 0.01 2.62 -1.04
CA LYS A 127 1.35 2.54 -0.46
C LYS A 127 2.39 3.36 -1.23
N THR A 128 3.23 4.10 -0.52
CA THR A 128 4.51 4.65 -1.04
C THR A 128 5.64 3.64 -0.84
N GLY A 129 6.71 3.72 -1.63
CA GLY A 129 7.94 2.94 -1.39
C GLY A 129 9.18 3.61 -1.96
N TYR A 130 10.30 3.56 -1.25
CA TYR A 130 11.56 4.14 -1.68
C TYR A 130 12.73 3.28 -1.22
N THR A 131 13.65 3.02 -2.13
CA THR A 131 15.01 2.56 -1.86
C THR A 131 15.93 3.24 -2.88
N GLU A 132 17.24 3.21 -2.65
CA GLU A 132 18.21 3.78 -3.59
C GLU A 132 18.09 3.14 -4.98
N ASN A 133 17.85 1.83 -5.07
CA ASN A 133 17.71 1.14 -6.36
C ASN A 133 16.33 1.29 -6.99
N ALA A 134 15.26 1.31 -6.18
CA ALA A 134 13.89 1.33 -6.68
C ALA A 134 13.37 2.73 -7.01
N GLY A 135 14.02 3.78 -6.52
CA GLY A 135 13.57 5.17 -6.69
C GLY A 135 12.20 5.43 -6.07
N GLU A 136 11.50 6.45 -6.56
CA GLU A 136 10.22 6.84 -6.00
C GLU A 136 9.04 6.03 -6.55
N ASN A 137 8.42 5.20 -5.70
CA ASN A 137 7.24 4.39 -6.06
C ASN A 137 5.97 4.83 -5.32
N LEU A 138 4.82 4.83 -6.00
CA LEU A 138 3.52 5.09 -5.40
C LEU A 138 2.44 4.25 -6.06
N VAL A 139 1.67 3.53 -5.24
CA VAL A 139 0.39 2.93 -5.61
C VAL A 139 -0.70 3.73 -4.91
N SER A 140 -1.68 4.21 -5.67
CA SER A 140 -2.82 4.97 -5.16
C SER A 140 -4.11 4.55 -5.88
N PHE A 141 -5.24 4.95 -5.33
CA PHE A 141 -6.51 4.90 -6.04
C PHE A 141 -7.15 6.28 -6.06
N TYR A 142 -7.95 6.53 -7.09
CA TYR A 142 -8.65 7.79 -7.28
C TYR A 142 -10.11 7.52 -7.65
N LYS A 143 -11.03 8.16 -6.93
CA LYS A 143 -12.47 8.02 -7.14
C LYS A 143 -13.07 9.32 -7.67
N LYS A 144 -13.78 9.23 -8.78
CA LYS A 144 -14.54 10.35 -9.35
C LYS A 144 -15.81 9.83 -10.02
N ASN A 145 -16.93 10.52 -9.78
CA ASN A 145 -18.22 10.26 -10.42
C ASN A 145 -18.67 8.78 -10.36
N GLY A 146 -18.45 8.11 -9.23
CA GLY A 146 -18.82 6.69 -9.06
C GLY A 146 -17.83 5.68 -9.66
N HIS A 147 -16.75 6.15 -10.30
CA HIS A 147 -15.71 5.31 -10.87
C HIS A 147 -14.43 5.37 -10.04
N GLN A 148 -13.63 4.30 -10.12
CA GLN A 148 -12.38 4.16 -9.38
C GLN A 148 -11.25 3.76 -10.32
N PHE A 149 -10.13 4.48 -10.21
CA PHE A 149 -8.89 4.25 -10.92
C PHE A 149 -7.82 3.75 -9.96
N VAL A 150 -6.94 2.88 -10.42
CA VAL A 150 -5.70 2.53 -9.73
C VAL A 150 -4.56 3.18 -10.51
N ILE A 151 -3.69 3.91 -9.80
CA ILE A 151 -2.53 4.59 -10.38
C ILE A 151 -1.29 3.96 -9.77
N VAL A 152 -0.35 3.55 -10.62
CA VAL A 152 0.93 2.96 -10.20
C VAL A 152 2.06 3.73 -10.87
N ILE A 153 2.89 4.36 -10.04
CA ILE A 153 4.11 5.05 -10.44
C ILE A 153 5.29 4.25 -9.90
N LEU A 154 6.26 3.93 -10.77
CA LEU A 154 7.50 3.25 -10.40
C LEU A 154 8.71 4.07 -10.82
N LYS A 155 9.75 4.08 -9.98
CA LYS A 155 11.06 4.72 -10.23
C LYS A 155 10.95 6.17 -10.73
N SER A 156 10.03 6.93 -10.14
CA SER A 156 9.88 8.35 -10.43
C SER A 156 10.99 9.18 -9.73
N LEU A 157 11.15 10.42 -10.16
CA LEU A 157 11.92 11.46 -9.45
C LEU A 157 11.00 12.33 -8.57
N ASP A 158 9.70 12.37 -8.87
CA ASP A 158 8.67 13.04 -8.08
C ASP A 158 7.34 12.29 -8.27
N ARG A 159 7.15 11.24 -7.46
CA ARG A 159 5.96 10.37 -7.58
C ARG A 159 4.66 11.13 -7.35
N PHE A 160 4.71 12.20 -6.55
CA PHE A 160 3.53 12.96 -6.15
C PHE A 160 3.08 13.88 -7.27
N ASN A 161 4.01 14.59 -7.91
CA ASN A 161 3.70 15.40 -9.08
C ASN A 161 3.25 14.53 -10.26
N ASP A 162 3.90 13.39 -10.51
CA ASP A 162 3.48 12.46 -11.56
C ASP A 162 2.05 11.94 -11.34
N THR A 163 1.70 11.62 -10.09
CA THR A 163 0.34 11.21 -9.73
C THR A 163 -0.66 12.35 -9.95
N LYS A 164 -0.31 13.60 -9.58
CA LYS A 164 -1.15 14.78 -9.85
C LYS A 164 -1.40 14.95 -11.36
N ASN A 165 -0.36 14.82 -12.18
CA ASN A 165 -0.45 14.95 -13.63
C ASN A 165 -1.39 13.89 -14.24
N ILE A 166 -1.29 12.63 -13.79
CA ILE A 166 -2.20 11.57 -14.23
C ILE A 166 -3.64 11.88 -13.85
N ILE A 167 -3.90 12.35 -12.63
CA ILE A 167 -5.25 12.72 -12.19
C ILE A 167 -5.79 13.85 -13.06
N THR A 168 -5.04 14.93 -13.23
CA THR A 168 -5.42 16.04 -14.13
C THR A 168 -5.75 15.55 -15.54
N TRP A 169 -4.95 14.62 -16.07
CA TRP A 169 -5.21 14.02 -17.37
C TRP A 169 -6.51 13.20 -17.38
N ILE A 170 -6.76 12.36 -16.36
CA ILE A 170 -8.01 11.60 -16.22
C ILE A 170 -9.21 12.56 -16.18
N GLU A 171 -9.12 13.63 -15.40
CA GLU A 171 -10.21 14.59 -15.25
C GLU A 171 -10.55 15.34 -16.53
N ALA A 172 -9.54 15.61 -17.37
CA ALA A 172 -9.71 16.31 -18.64
C ALA A 172 -10.13 15.39 -19.80
N ASN A 173 -9.78 14.09 -19.75
CA ASN A 173 -9.87 13.21 -20.92
C ASN A 173 -10.78 11.98 -20.75
N VAL A 174 -11.17 11.64 -19.52
CA VAL A 174 -12.01 10.46 -19.25
C VAL A 174 -13.43 10.87 -18.89
N GLY A 175 -14.36 10.59 -19.81
CA GLY A 175 -15.80 10.69 -19.58
C GLY A 175 -16.45 9.30 -19.58
N TYR A 176 -17.52 9.16 -18.82
CA TYR A 176 -18.34 7.95 -18.82
C TYR A 176 -19.65 8.22 -19.53
N ILE A 177 -19.95 7.39 -20.53
CA ILE A 177 -21.24 7.41 -21.22
C ILE A 177 -22.15 6.49 -20.42
N ASN A 178 -23.21 7.04 -19.82
CA ASN A 178 -24.32 6.22 -19.35
C ASN A 178 -25.13 5.81 -20.58
N PRO A 179 -25.16 4.52 -20.97
CA PRO A 179 -26.08 4.10 -22.01
C PRO A 179 -27.50 4.38 -21.49
N ARG A 180 -28.16 5.39 -22.06
CA ARG A 180 -29.60 5.59 -21.84
C ARG A 180 -30.29 4.36 -22.42
N TYR A 181 -31.11 3.70 -21.61
CA TYR A 181 -32.11 2.76 -22.09
C TYR A 181 -33.09 3.46 -23.02
#